data_AF-A0A8X6RC96-F1
#
_entry.id   AF-A0A8X6RC96-F1
#
_cell.length_a   1.000
_cell.length_b   1.000
_cell.length_c   1.000
_cell.angle_alpha   90.00
_cell.angle_beta   90.00
_cell.angle_gamma   90.00
#
_symmetry.space_group_name_H-M   'P 1'
#
loop_
_entity.id
_entity.type
_entity.pdbx_description
1 polymer ?
#
loop_
_entity_poly.entity_id
_entity_poly.type
_entity_poly.pdbx_seq_one_letter_code
_entity_poly.pdbx_strand_id
1 'polypeptide(L)'
;MRCIGQGLESLKTFCAVMSLPNPVEQKSHDVINNKLSRVMKEVAEESMKMAAVEPDNLLTVSGDGTWKTRGHSSLIGVCTVIGAETGKVLDREVLSSFCKGCDSYKGVNFGIKYNKNGKEHIRFHVEKLFWLCW
;
A
#
# COMPACT_ATOMS: atom_id res chain seq x y z
N MET A 1 -6.64 -10.32 -13.23
CA MET A 1 -5.38 -10.80 -12.62
C MET A 1 -4.95 -9.95 -11.41
N ARG A 2 -5.89 -9.59 -10.52
CA ARG A 2 -5.61 -8.75 -9.35
C ARG A 2 -4.94 -9.53 -8.21
N CYS A 3 -5.38 -10.75 -7.93
CA CYS A 3 -4.86 -11.57 -6.83
C CYS A 3 -3.35 -11.87 -6.94
N ILE A 4 -2.82 -11.79 -8.16
CA ILE A 4 -1.39 -11.99 -8.46
C ILE A 4 -0.64 -10.67 -8.72
N GLY A 5 -1.28 -9.52 -8.51
CA GLY A 5 -0.65 -8.20 -8.66
C GLY A 5 -0.35 -7.76 -10.10
N GLN A 6 -0.86 -8.46 -11.12
CA GLN A 6 -0.49 -8.22 -12.52
C GLN A 6 -1.42 -7.22 -13.26
N GLY A 7 -2.56 -6.83 -12.68
CA GLY A 7 -3.40 -5.75 -13.20
C GLY A 7 -4.20 -6.07 -14.48
N LEU A 8 -4.57 -5.03 -15.23
CA LEU A 8 -5.37 -5.14 -16.47
C LEU A 8 -4.52 -5.50 -17.69
N GLU A 9 -3.29 -4.99 -17.79
CA GLU A 9 -2.43 -5.24 -18.95
C GLU A 9 -2.11 -6.72 -19.11
N SER A 10 -1.76 -7.39 -18.02
CA SER A 10 -1.60 -8.85 -18.04
C SER A 10 -2.88 -9.58 -18.43
N LEU A 11 -4.05 -9.09 -18.02
CA LEU A 11 -5.33 -9.69 -18.38
C LEU A 11 -5.61 -9.55 -19.88
N LYS A 12 -5.26 -8.40 -20.48
CA LYS A 12 -5.31 -8.22 -21.94
C LYS A 12 -4.38 -9.19 -22.65
N THR A 13 -3.14 -9.32 -22.18
CA THR A 13 -2.17 -10.29 -22.74
C THR A 13 -2.68 -11.72 -22.63
N PHE A 14 -3.22 -12.10 -21.47
CA PHE A 14 -3.81 -13.42 -21.25
C PHE A 14 -4.97 -13.69 -22.22
N CYS A 15 -5.91 -12.76 -22.34
CA CYS A 15 -7.03 -12.89 -23.29
C CYS A 15 -6.53 -13.02 -24.73
N ALA A 16 -5.54 -12.22 -25.13
CA ALA A 16 -4.95 -12.29 -26.47
C ALA A 16 -4.31 -13.65 -26.76
N VAL A 17 -3.53 -14.20 -25.81
CA VAL A 17 -2.90 -15.53 -25.95
C VAL A 17 -3.94 -16.65 -26.04
N MET A 18 -5.03 -16.53 -25.28
CA MET A 18 -6.11 -17.52 -25.24
C MET A 18 -7.15 -17.35 -26.36
N SER A 19 -6.95 -16.40 -27.29
CA SER A 19 -7.93 -16.03 -28.33
C SER A 19 -9.32 -15.69 -27.75
N LEU A 20 -9.35 -15.09 -26.57
CA LEU A 20 -10.54 -14.57 -25.91
C LEU A 20 -10.80 -13.11 -26.31
N PRO A 21 -12.05 -12.63 -26.22
CA PRO A 21 -12.33 -11.21 -26.37
C PRO A 21 -11.56 -10.39 -25.34
N ASN A 22 -11.30 -9.12 -25.67
CA ASN A 22 -10.66 -8.20 -24.76
C ASN A 22 -11.44 -8.12 -23.43
N PRO A 23 -10.73 -8.04 -22.30
CA PRO A 23 -11.36 -7.84 -21.02
C PRO A 23 -12.00 -6.44 -20.94
N VAL A 24 -12.57 -6.12 -19.78
CA VAL A 24 -13.18 -4.81 -19.53
C VAL A 24 -12.27 -3.64 -19.90
N GLU A 25 -12.88 -2.54 -20.35
CA GLU A 25 -12.17 -1.29 -20.64
C GLU A 25 -11.44 -0.75 -19.40
N GLN A 26 -10.39 0.05 -19.64
CA GLN A 26 -9.60 0.68 -18.57
C GLN A 26 -10.49 1.48 -17.60
N LYS A 27 -11.44 2.27 -18.12
CA LYS A 27 -12.36 3.07 -17.29
C LYS A 27 -13.15 2.19 -16.33
N SER A 28 -13.72 1.10 -16.84
CA SER A 28 -14.50 0.14 -16.04
C SER A 28 -13.63 -0.57 -15.00
N HIS A 29 -12.42 -0.99 -15.40
CA HIS A 29 -11.44 -1.58 -14.49
C HIS A 29 -11.08 -0.63 -13.32
N ASP A 30 -10.87 0.65 -13.62
CA ASP A 30 -10.51 1.65 -12.61
C ASP A 30 -11.68 1.94 -11.66
N VAL A 31 -12.91 2.02 -12.18
CA VAL A 31 -14.12 2.15 -11.35
C VAL A 31 -14.27 0.97 -10.40
N ILE A 32 -14.07 -0.25 -10.88
CA ILE A 32 -14.14 -1.47 -10.06
C ILE A 32 -13.07 -1.44 -8.96
N ASN A 33 -11.83 -1.10 -9.30
CA ASN A 33 -10.75 -1.05 -8.32
C ASN A 33 -10.93 0.05 -7.29
N ASN A 34 -11.46 1.21 -7.67
CA ASN A 34 -11.75 2.29 -6.73
C ASN A 34 -12.83 1.89 -5.72
N LYS A 35 -13.91 1.26 -6.19
CA LYS A 35 -14.97 0.72 -5.32
C LYS A 35 -14.41 -0.33 -4.36
N LEU A 36 -13.67 -1.30 -4.89
CA LEU A 36 -13.06 -2.36 -4.07
C LEU A 36 -12.06 -1.80 -3.08
N SER A 37 -11.23 -0.83 -3.47
CA SER A 37 -10.24 -0.21 -2.57
C SER A 37 -10.91 0.44 -1.36
N ARG A 38 -12.06 1.09 -1.57
CA ARG A 38 -12.84 1.68 -0.47
C ARG A 38 -13.39 0.61 0.47
N VAL A 39 -14.10 -0.38 -0.06
CA VAL A 39 -14.71 -1.46 0.76
C VAL A 39 -13.64 -2.23 1.52
N MET A 40 -12.51 -2.55 0.87
CA MET A 40 -11.43 -3.29 1.53
C MET A 40 -10.77 -2.49 2.66
N LYS A 41 -10.71 -1.16 2.56
CA LYS A 41 -10.22 -0.31 3.66
C LYS A 41 -11.16 -0.35 4.86
N GLU A 42 -12.46 -0.20 4.61
CA GLU A 42 -13.49 -0.26 5.66
C GLU A 42 -13.41 -1.60 6.40
N VAL A 43 -13.39 -2.72 5.66
CA VAL A 43 -13.25 -4.07 6.24
C VAL A 43 -11.93 -4.26 7.00
N ALA A 44 -10.82 -3.73 6.48
CA ALA A 44 -9.53 -3.82 7.16
C ALA A 44 -9.53 -3.04 8.48
N GLU A 45 -10.09 -1.83 8.50
CA GLU A 45 -10.19 -1.00 9.71
C GLU A 45 -11.07 -1.65 10.78
N GLU A 46 -12.20 -2.24 10.38
CA GLU A 46 -13.07 -3.00 11.29
C GLU A 46 -12.35 -4.24 11.85
N SER A 47 -11.66 -4.99 10.98
CA SER A 47 -10.89 -6.16 11.40
C SER A 47 -9.78 -5.81 12.39
N MET A 48 -9.04 -4.71 12.17
CA MET A 48 -7.98 -4.27 13.07
C MET A 48 -8.56 -3.81 14.43
N LYS A 49 -9.68 -3.09 14.44
CA LYS A 49 -10.39 -2.70 15.68
C LYS A 49 -10.83 -3.92 16.49
N MET A 50 -11.37 -4.94 15.82
CA MET A 50 -11.76 -6.18 16.48
C MET A 50 -10.55 -6.90 17.08
N ALA A 51 -9.45 -7.00 16.32
CA ALA A 51 -8.22 -7.64 16.79
C ALA A 51 -7.61 -6.94 18.01
N ALA A 52 -7.72 -5.61 18.10
CA ALA A 52 -7.19 -4.84 19.22
C ALA A 52 -7.99 -5.00 20.53
N VAL A 53 -9.23 -5.49 20.46
CA VAL A 53 -10.13 -5.67 21.63
C VAL A 53 -10.05 -7.09 22.20
N GLU A 54 -9.40 -8.03 21.49
CA GLU A 54 -9.29 -9.40 21.98
C GLU A 54 -8.53 -9.47 23.31
N PRO A 55 -9.07 -10.20 24.30
CA PRO A 55 -8.57 -10.16 25.67
C PRO A 55 -7.33 -11.05 25.83
N ASP A 56 -6.17 -10.55 25.41
CA ASP A 56 -4.88 -11.10 25.79
C ASP A 56 -4.25 -10.23 26.87
N ASN A 57 -4.02 -10.82 28.06
CA ASN A 57 -3.39 -10.14 29.20
C ASN A 57 -1.92 -9.77 28.93
N LEU A 58 -1.32 -10.27 27.84
CA LEU A 58 0.04 -10.00 27.44
C LEU A 58 0.10 -9.71 25.93
N LEU A 59 0.33 -8.44 25.58
CA LEU A 59 0.41 -8.01 24.19
C LEU A 59 1.82 -8.25 23.63
N THR A 60 2.07 -9.45 23.10
CA THR A 60 3.27 -9.73 22.31
C THR A 60 2.99 -9.42 20.84
N VAL A 61 3.83 -8.60 20.20
CA VAL A 61 3.66 -8.20 18.80
C VAL A 61 4.89 -8.54 17.97
N SER A 62 4.65 -8.90 16.71
CA SER A 62 5.64 -8.97 15.65
C SER A 62 5.38 -7.87 14.61
N GLY A 63 6.42 -7.45 13.90
CA GLY A 63 6.30 -6.47 12.81
C GLY A 63 6.76 -7.10 11.50
N ASP A 64 6.00 -6.89 10.44
CA ASP A 64 6.36 -7.28 9.07
C ASP A 64 6.22 -6.09 8.12
N GLY A 65 6.97 -6.10 7.02
CA GLY A 65 6.97 -5.03 6.04
C GLY A 65 7.12 -5.55 4.62
N THR A 66 6.41 -4.92 3.69
CA THR A 66 6.51 -5.24 2.26
C THR A 66 6.75 -4.00 1.41
N TRP A 67 7.42 -4.19 0.29
CA TRP A 67 7.75 -3.14 -0.68
C TRP A 67 6.95 -3.34 -1.96
N LYS A 68 6.60 -2.23 -2.63
CA LYS A 68 5.83 -2.30 -3.89
C LYS A 68 6.58 -3.04 -5.00
N THR A 69 7.89 -2.91 -5.04
CA THR A 69 8.76 -3.51 -6.06
C THR A 69 9.82 -4.38 -5.39
N ARG A 70 10.15 -5.50 -6.03
CA ARG A 70 11.25 -6.37 -5.58
C ARG A 70 12.60 -5.68 -5.85
N GLY A 71 13.56 -5.91 -4.96
CA GLY A 71 14.84 -5.20 -4.95
C GLY A 71 14.72 -3.88 -4.19
N HIS A 72 15.75 -3.52 -3.41
CA HIS A 72 15.79 -2.41 -2.45
C HIS A 72 15.64 -1.00 -3.06
N SER A 73 15.00 -0.86 -4.22
CA SER A 73 14.77 0.38 -4.96
C SER A 73 13.33 0.92 -4.82
N SER A 74 12.50 0.29 -3.98
CA SER A 74 11.10 0.70 -3.87
C SER A 74 10.95 2.01 -3.09
N LEU A 75 10.20 2.95 -3.67
CA LEU A 75 9.87 4.22 -3.02
C LEU A 75 8.62 4.14 -2.15
N ILE A 76 7.91 3.01 -2.18
CA ILE A 76 6.64 2.79 -1.49
C ILE A 76 6.72 1.45 -0.75
N GLY A 77 6.47 1.48 0.54
CA GLY A 77 6.40 0.33 1.42
C GLY A 77 5.17 0.36 2.32
N VAL A 78 4.90 -0.76 2.95
CA VAL A 78 3.86 -0.93 3.97
C VAL A 78 4.50 -1.65 5.14
N CYS A 79 4.25 -1.18 6.36
CA CYS A 79 4.62 -1.85 7.59
C CYS A 79 3.34 -2.26 8.32
N THR A 80 3.32 -3.44 8.92
CA THR A 80 2.20 -3.99 9.68
C THR A 80 2.68 -4.51 11.02
N VAL A 81 1.91 -4.21 12.07
CA VAL A 81 2.08 -4.81 13.39
C VAL A 81 1.08 -5.93 13.55
N ILE A 82 1.54 -7.09 13.97
CA ILE A 82 0.78 -8.34 14.06
C ILE A 82 0.86 -8.85 15.50
N GLY A 83 -0.28 -9.27 16.07
CA GLY A 83 -0.27 -9.97 17.36
C GLY A 83 0.46 -11.30 17.21
N ALA A 84 1.50 -11.55 18.00
CA ALA A 84 2.34 -12.73 17.85
C ALA A 84 1.57 -14.03 18.14
N GLU A 85 0.62 -13.97 19.08
CA GLU A 85 -0.20 -15.12 19.47
C GLU A 85 -1.45 -15.27 18.59
N THR A 86 -2.12 -14.16 18.26
CA THR A 86 -3.36 -14.17 17.46
C THR A 86 -3.12 -14.29 15.96
N GLY A 87 -1.93 -13.89 15.49
CA GLY A 87 -1.61 -13.78 14.06
C GLY A 87 -2.41 -12.69 13.34
N LYS A 88 -3.11 -11.81 14.06
CA LYS A 88 -3.97 -10.77 13.49
C LYS A 88 -3.22 -9.45 13.35
N VAL A 89 -3.51 -8.71 12.29
CA VAL A 89 -2.98 -7.36 12.10
C VAL A 89 -3.67 -6.41 13.08
N LEU A 90 -2.86 -5.72 13.88
CA LEU A 90 -3.31 -4.73 14.86
C LEU A 90 -3.27 -3.32 14.28
N ASP A 91 -2.24 -3.03 13.48
CA ASP A 91 -2.07 -1.74 12.83
C ASP A 91 -1.26 -1.85 11.53
N ARG A 92 -1.41 -0.88 10.65
CA ARG A 92 -0.74 -0.80 9.35
C ARG A 92 -0.40 0.64 8.98
N GLU A 93 0.86 0.88 8.65
CA GLU A 93 1.32 2.16 8.12
C GLU A 93 1.82 2.07 6.67
N VAL A 94 1.45 3.06 5.85
CA VAL A 94 1.95 3.19 4.47
C VAL A 94 3.07 4.20 4.42
N LEU A 95 4.23 3.77 3.97
CA LEU A 95 5.42 4.59 3.91
C LEU A 95 5.76 4.92 2.47
N SER A 96 5.98 6.19 2.18
CA SER A 96 6.33 6.65 0.84
C SER A 96 7.43 7.70 0.91
N SER A 97 8.51 7.46 0.19
CA SER A 97 9.52 8.49 -0.13
C SER A 97 9.20 9.21 -1.45
N PHE A 98 8.15 8.77 -2.16
CA PHE A 98 7.65 9.40 -3.37
C PHE A 98 6.41 10.26 -3.09
N CYS A 99 6.34 11.42 -3.73
CA CYS A 99 5.16 12.28 -3.70
C CYS A 99 4.82 12.71 -5.14
N LYS A 100 3.65 12.26 -5.64
CA LYS A 100 3.17 12.64 -6.98
C LYS A 100 3.00 14.15 -7.13
N GLY A 101 2.61 14.84 -6.05
CA GLY A 101 2.47 16.29 -6.05
C GLY A 101 3.80 17.03 -6.21
N CYS A 102 4.88 16.51 -5.61
CA CYS A 102 6.24 17.04 -5.78
C CYS A 102 6.80 16.69 -7.16
N ASP A 103 6.55 15.48 -7.65
CA ASP A 103 6.98 15.02 -8.98
C ASP A 103 6.34 15.85 -10.11
N SER A 104 5.08 16.25 -9.93
CA SER A 104 4.34 17.08 -10.90
C SER A 104 4.68 18.58 -10.81
N TYR A 105 5.50 19.00 -9.84
CA TYR A 105 5.79 20.40 -9.58
C TYR A 105 6.90 20.91 -10.51
N LYS A 106 6.63 22.01 -11.23
CA LYS A 106 7.53 22.57 -12.25
C LYS A 106 8.32 23.81 -11.81
N GLY A 107 8.23 24.21 -10.53
CA GLY A 107 8.97 25.38 -10.02
C GLY A 107 10.34 25.04 -9.44
N VAL A 108 11.04 26.06 -8.94
CA VAL A 108 12.41 25.91 -8.40
C VAL A 108 12.39 25.15 -7.08
N ASN A 109 13.04 23.98 -7.04
CA ASN A 109 13.18 23.15 -5.84
C ASN A 109 14.14 23.80 -4.83
N PHE A 110 13.65 24.72 -4.00
CA PHE A 110 14.45 25.40 -2.97
C PHE A 110 14.76 24.53 -1.73
N GLY A 111 14.76 23.19 -1.85
CA GLY A 111 14.96 22.30 -0.69
C GLY A 111 13.89 22.42 0.41
N ILE A 112 12.85 23.24 0.18
CA ILE A 112 11.80 23.55 1.14
C ILE A 112 10.57 22.68 0.84
N LYS A 113 10.05 22.05 1.90
CA LYS A 113 8.82 21.24 1.92
C LYS A 113 7.67 22.01 1.25
N TYR A 114 7.15 21.51 0.12
CA TYR A 114 5.94 22.07 -0.48
C TYR A 114 4.73 21.79 0.41
N ASN A 115 4.10 22.86 0.90
CA ASN A 115 2.80 22.82 1.57
C ASN A 115 1.72 23.16 0.55
N LYS A 116 0.87 22.17 0.22
CA LYS A 116 -0.46 22.44 -0.30
C LYS A 116 -1.44 21.78 0.68
N ASN A 117 -2.01 22.60 1.58
CA ASN A 117 -3.12 22.29 2.50
C ASN A 117 -2.80 21.90 3.95
N GLY A 118 -1.71 22.41 4.54
CA GLY A 118 -1.52 22.42 6.00
C GLY A 118 -1.28 21.05 6.66
N LYS A 119 -0.88 20.04 5.89
CA LYS A 119 -0.39 18.77 6.43
C LYS A 119 1.12 18.70 6.19
N GLU A 120 1.89 18.56 7.26
CA GLU A 120 3.33 18.36 7.16
C GLU A 120 3.60 17.17 6.22
N HIS A 121 4.23 17.43 5.06
CA HIS A 121 4.75 16.34 4.24
C HIS A 121 5.97 15.76 4.97
N ILE A 122 5.71 14.80 5.84
CA ILE A 122 6.74 13.97 6.44
C ILE A 122 7.32 13.15 5.29
N ARG A 123 8.47 13.60 4.77
CA ARG A 123 9.38 12.73 4.03
C ARG A 123 9.81 11.68 5.05
N PHE A 124 9.12 10.54 5.09
CA PHE A 124 9.59 9.41 5.88
C PHE A 124 10.94 9.02 5.27
N HIS A 125 12.03 9.37 5.95
CA HIS A 125 13.33 8.82 5.64
C HIS A 125 13.22 7.32 5.89
N VAL A 126 13.19 6.56 4.79
CA VAL A 126 13.12 5.09 4.77
C VAL A 126 14.42 4.46 5.32
N GLU A 127 15.37 5.29 5.78
CA GLU A 127 16.63 4.85 6.39
C GLU A 127 16.43 3.97 7.64
N LYS A 128 15.26 4.01 8.29
CA LYS A 128 15.00 3.18 9.49
C LYS A 128 14.33 1.84 9.23
N LEU A 129 13.94 1.51 8.01
CA LEU A 129 13.32 0.20 7.68
C LEU A 129 14.24 -0.76 6.93
N PHE A 130 15.43 -0.32 6.55
CA PHE A 130 16.47 -1.21 6.04
C PHE A 130 16.88 -2.29 7.06
N TRP A 131 16.56 -2.12 8.33
CA TRP A 131 16.95 -3.02 9.42
C TRP A 131 15.90 -4.06 9.83
N LEU A 132 14.71 -4.10 9.20
CA LEU A 132 13.64 -5.05 9.58
C LEU A 132 13.50 -6.26 8.63
N CYS A 133 14.37 -6.37 7.62
CA CYS A 133 14.46 -7.60 6.85
C CYS A 133 15.89 -7.75 6.32
N TRP A 134 16.81 -8.05 7.25
CA TRP A 134 17.88 -9.05 7.19
C TRP A 134 18.68 -9.01 8.50
#